data_AF-A0A349MIK4-F1
#
_entry.id   AF-A0A349MIK4-F1
#
_cell.length_a   1.000
_cell.length_b   1.000
_cell.length_c   1.000
_cell.angle_alpha   90.00
_cell.angle_beta   90.00
_cell.angle_gamma   90.00
#
_symmetry.space_group_name_H-M   'P 1'
#
loop_
_entity.id
_entity.type
_entity.pdbx_description
1 polymer ?
#
loop_
_entity_poly.entity_id
_entity_poly.type
_entity_poly.pdbx_seq_one_letter_code
_entity_poly.pdbx_strand_id
1 'polypeptide(L)'
;MQLPCPPPPLNMKHHGLHPKPRLLTLNCHEAWIYQLGSLGYPLDIVDGLPNRHVPSWNLGTRPIPDLSRLITLADTHAPHTKYDCIIAHSMGDLMDIRHLPGARILVIHNRLESRIQSSPNAPDPHQVKQTLKRYLSLIGGSVVAVSASKGESWGFSGGTVVVFGADIQHYPPWHGDTAAGLRIANQITLKKEILNWNFHQNAFKDIPVTLVGDNPDMPGVHPSKNWEDLKTILSHHRFFIHTAHPQLEDGYNMATIEAMAAGLPILGNIHPTSPVEHGVSGF
;
A
#
# COMPACT_ATOMS: atom_id res chain seq x y z
N MET A 1 -23.04 34.19 -32.50
CA MET A 1 -22.19 33.58 -31.45
C MET A 1 -21.71 32.23 -31.98
N GLN A 2 -20.46 32.15 -32.44
CA GLN A 2 -19.83 30.91 -32.89
C GLN A 2 -19.22 30.21 -31.67
N LEU A 3 -19.58 28.94 -31.45
CA LEU A 3 -18.93 28.10 -30.45
C LEU A 3 -17.47 27.85 -30.87
N PRO A 4 -16.49 27.92 -29.96
CA PRO A 4 -15.10 27.66 -30.30
C PRO A 4 -14.90 26.16 -30.63
N CYS A 5 -14.11 25.90 -31.68
CA CYS A 5 -13.66 24.56 -32.05
C CYS A 5 -12.94 23.88 -30.87
N PRO A 6 -13.12 22.56 -30.67
CA PRO A 6 -12.33 21.82 -29.71
C PRO A 6 -10.85 21.84 -30.12
N PRO A 7 -9.91 21.87 -29.17
CA PRO A 7 -8.49 21.80 -29.48
C PRO A 7 -8.18 20.47 -30.17
N PRO A 8 -7.20 20.44 -31.09
CA PRO A 8 -6.79 19.19 -31.72
C PRO A 8 -6.28 18.23 -30.65
N PRO A 9 -6.48 16.91 -30.82
CA PRO A 9 -5.97 15.91 -29.89
C PRO A 9 -4.46 16.08 -29.74
N LEU A 10 -3.97 16.01 -28.50
CA LEU A 10 -2.55 16.02 -28.20
C LEU A 10 -1.88 14.96 -29.08
N ASN A 11 -1.06 15.45 -30.01
CA ASN A 11 -0.26 14.64 -30.89
C ASN A 11 0.71 13.86 -30.01
N MET A 12 0.37 12.60 -29.68
CA MET A 12 1.29 11.65 -29.05
C MET A 12 2.40 11.40 -30.05
N LYS A 13 3.40 12.28 -30.02
CA LYS A 13 4.66 12.08 -30.71
C LYS A 13 5.18 10.72 -30.24
N HIS A 14 5.35 9.81 -31.21
CA HIS A 14 6.12 8.59 -31.05
C HIS A 14 7.45 8.93 -30.37
N HIS A 15 7.55 8.66 -29.07
CA HIS A 15 8.82 8.63 -28.37
C HIS A 15 9.62 7.47 -28.96
N GLY A 16 10.69 7.81 -29.68
CA GLY A 16 11.59 6.84 -30.29
C GLY A 16 12.14 5.85 -29.26
N LEU A 17 12.20 4.58 -29.66
CA LEU A 17 13.24 3.54 -29.49
C LEU A 17 14.24 3.60 -28.31
N HIS A 18 13.94 4.26 -27.20
CA HIS A 18 14.64 4.02 -25.95
C HIS A 18 14.00 2.80 -25.28
N PRO A 19 14.80 1.79 -24.88
CA PRO A 19 14.27 0.69 -24.10
C PRO A 19 13.60 1.26 -22.84
N LYS A 20 12.38 0.78 -22.53
CA LYS A 20 11.67 1.18 -21.32
C LYS A 20 12.56 0.92 -20.10
N PRO A 21 12.61 1.85 -19.11
CA PRO A 21 13.36 1.64 -17.88
C PRO A 21 12.95 0.32 -17.21
N ARG A 22 13.91 -0.46 -16.72
CA ARG A 22 13.65 -1.68 -15.95
C ARG A 22 13.75 -1.38 -14.46
N LEU A 23 12.70 -1.77 -13.75
CA LEU A 23 12.58 -1.58 -12.31
C LEU A 23 12.88 -2.89 -11.57
N LEU A 24 13.45 -2.77 -10.37
CA LEU A 24 13.54 -3.85 -9.39
C LEU A 24 12.77 -3.43 -8.14
N THR A 25 12.01 -4.34 -7.56
CA THR A 25 11.37 -4.14 -6.25
C THR A 25 11.43 -5.42 -5.43
N LEU A 26 11.14 -5.32 -4.13
CA LEU A 26 11.14 -6.47 -3.22
C LEU A 26 9.73 -6.73 -2.69
N ASN A 27 9.28 -7.99 -2.70
CA ASN A 27 7.93 -8.37 -2.27
C ASN A 27 7.73 -8.10 -0.77
N CYS A 28 7.15 -6.95 -0.45
CA CYS A 28 6.88 -6.51 0.93
C CYS A 28 5.45 -6.02 1.14
N HIS A 29 4.75 -5.62 0.07
CA HIS A 29 3.42 -5.05 0.12
C HIS A 29 2.75 -5.16 -1.26
N GLU A 30 2.13 -6.31 -1.54
CA GLU A 30 1.61 -6.67 -2.87
C GLU A 30 0.67 -5.60 -3.44
N ALA A 31 -0.23 -5.05 -2.61
CA ALA A 31 -1.20 -4.06 -3.08
C ALA A 31 -0.58 -2.71 -3.49
N TRP A 32 0.60 -2.36 -2.96
CA TRP A 32 1.30 -1.14 -3.38
C TRP A 32 2.18 -1.43 -4.59
N ILE A 33 2.90 -2.57 -4.57
CA ILE A 33 3.71 -3.02 -5.70
C ILE A 33 2.83 -3.19 -6.95
N TYR A 34 1.59 -3.67 -6.79
CA TYR A 34 0.65 -3.82 -7.89
C TYR A 34 0.39 -2.51 -8.66
N GLN A 35 0.37 -1.39 -7.96
CA GLN A 35 0.14 -0.08 -8.58
C GLN A 35 1.29 0.35 -9.50
N LEU A 36 2.51 -0.19 -9.31
CA LEU A 36 3.64 0.08 -10.21
C LEU A 36 3.38 -0.44 -11.63
N GLY A 37 2.48 -1.42 -11.81
CA GLY A 37 2.08 -1.91 -13.12
C GLY A 37 1.50 -0.82 -14.03
N SER A 38 0.89 0.22 -13.45
CA SER A 38 0.36 1.38 -14.19
C SER A 38 1.44 2.18 -14.95
N LEU A 39 2.71 2.05 -14.55
CA LEU A 39 3.84 2.69 -15.24
C LEU A 39 4.12 2.03 -16.61
N GLY A 40 3.66 0.80 -16.82
CA GLY A 40 3.90 0.04 -18.04
C GLY A 40 5.39 -0.23 -18.31
N TYR A 41 6.21 -0.26 -17.26
CA TYR A 41 7.64 -0.57 -17.29
C TYR A 41 7.90 -2.04 -16.91
N PRO A 42 8.91 -2.70 -17.49
CA PRO A 42 9.34 -4.01 -17.02
C PRO A 42 9.73 -3.98 -15.53
N LEU A 43 9.15 -4.87 -14.73
CA LEU A 43 9.34 -4.91 -13.29
C LEU A 43 9.77 -6.30 -12.82
N ASP A 44 10.94 -6.38 -12.21
CA ASP A 44 11.39 -7.58 -11.51
C ASP A 44 11.03 -7.44 -10.03
N ILE A 45 10.33 -8.44 -9.49
CA ILE A 45 9.89 -8.47 -8.09
C ILE A 45 10.65 -9.59 -7.39
N VAL A 46 11.54 -9.24 -6.47
CA VAL A 46 12.25 -10.22 -5.64
C VAL A 46 11.26 -10.84 -4.66
N ASP A 47 11.02 -12.13 -4.81
CA ASP A 47 10.12 -12.93 -4.01
C ASP A 47 10.91 -13.99 -3.21
N GLY A 48 10.25 -14.67 -2.26
CA GLY A 48 10.93 -15.69 -1.44
C GLY A 48 11.87 -15.11 -0.38
N LEU A 49 11.66 -13.84 0.02
CA LEU A 49 12.52 -13.17 1.00
C LEU A 49 12.31 -13.78 2.41
N PRO A 50 13.40 -14.03 3.17
CA PRO A 50 13.29 -14.57 4.51
C PRO A 50 12.58 -13.60 5.45
N ASN A 51 11.92 -14.13 6.49
CA ASN A 51 11.25 -13.36 7.55
C ASN A 51 10.10 -12.45 7.08
N ARG A 52 9.50 -12.72 5.92
CA ARG A 52 8.26 -12.08 5.49
C ARG A 52 7.05 -12.83 6.06
N HIS A 53 5.99 -12.07 6.34
CA HIS A 53 4.70 -12.65 6.79
C HIS A 53 4.14 -13.61 5.75
N VAL A 54 4.21 -13.22 4.48
CA VAL A 54 3.91 -14.08 3.34
C VAL A 54 5.22 -14.37 2.61
N PRO A 55 5.62 -15.65 2.45
CA PRO A 55 6.92 -16.00 1.87
C PRO A 55 6.98 -15.83 0.35
N SER A 56 5.82 -15.77 -0.32
CA SER A 56 5.70 -15.64 -1.77
C SER A 56 4.59 -14.67 -2.14
N TRP A 57 4.55 -14.21 -3.39
CA TRP A 57 3.46 -13.38 -3.90
C TRP A 57 2.09 -14.04 -3.68
N ASN A 58 1.21 -13.34 -2.96
CA ASN A 58 -0.13 -13.86 -2.67
C ASN A 58 -1.13 -13.52 -3.80
N LEU A 59 -1.36 -14.48 -4.69
CA LEU A 59 -2.39 -14.39 -5.74
C LEU A 59 -3.82 -14.24 -5.20
N GLY A 60 -4.05 -14.63 -3.94
CA GLY A 60 -5.29 -14.38 -3.20
C GLY A 60 -5.52 -12.89 -2.90
N THR A 61 -4.46 -12.07 -2.93
CA THR A 61 -4.53 -10.63 -2.65
C THR A 61 -4.50 -9.81 -3.93
N ARG A 62 -3.51 -10.04 -4.81
CA ARG A 62 -3.37 -9.34 -6.09
C ARG A 62 -2.84 -10.28 -7.18
N PRO A 63 -3.25 -10.11 -8.44
CA PRO A 63 -2.52 -10.70 -9.55
C PRO A 63 -1.12 -10.09 -9.65
N ILE A 64 -0.20 -10.79 -10.31
CA ILE A 64 1.10 -10.22 -10.66
C ILE A 64 0.88 -9.07 -11.64
N PRO A 65 1.56 -7.92 -11.51
CA PRO A 65 1.30 -6.77 -12.39
C PRO A 65 1.77 -7.06 -13.81
N ASP A 66 1.15 -6.41 -14.80
CA ASP A 66 1.57 -6.54 -16.19
C ASP A 66 3.05 -6.18 -16.39
N LEU A 67 3.69 -6.84 -17.35
CA LEU A 67 5.12 -6.69 -17.65
C LEU A 67 6.05 -6.99 -16.46
N SER A 68 5.55 -7.68 -15.44
CA SER A 68 6.31 -8.05 -14.25
C SER A 68 6.67 -9.53 -14.21
N ARG A 69 7.76 -9.86 -13.53
CA ARG A 69 8.12 -11.24 -13.21
C ARG A 69 8.59 -11.37 -11.77
N LEU A 70 8.26 -12.50 -11.16
CA LEU A 70 8.81 -12.89 -9.86
C LEU A 70 10.20 -13.49 -10.07
N ILE A 71 11.17 -13.04 -9.30
CA ILE A 71 12.56 -13.52 -9.32
C ILE A 71 13.02 -13.78 -7.89
N THR A 72 14.07 -14.58 -7.70
CA THR A 72 14.73 -14.74 -6.41
C THR A 72 15.80 -13.67 -6.20
N LEU A 73 16.29 -13.52 -4.97
CA LEU A 73 17.44 -12.64 -4.71
C LEU A 73 18.68 -13.12 -5.48
N ALA A 74 18.85 -14.44 -5.65
CA ALA A 74 19.97 -15.01 -6.41
C ALA A 74 19.93 -14.60 -7.89
N ASP A 75 18.74 -14.51 -8.49
CA ASP A 75 18.55 -14.12 -9.88
C ASP A 75 19.00 -12.67 -10.16
N THR A 76 19.05 -11.83 -9.12
CA THR A 76 19.56 -10.45 -9.26
C THR A 76 21.05 -10.39 -9.61
N HIS A 77 21.80 -11.47 -9.36
CA HIS A 77 23.21 -11.61 -9.73
C HIS A 77 23.44 -12.04 -11.18
N ALA A 78 22.38 -12.32 -11.94
CA ALA A 78 22.51 -12.77 -13.32
C ALA A 78 23.32 -11.76 -14.15
N PRO A 79 24.39 -12.20 -14.85
CA PRO A 79 25.20 -11.30 -15.66
C PRO A 79 24.31 -10.61 -16.71
N HIS A 80 24.51 -9.30 -16.86
CA HIS A 80 23.81 -8.42 -17.80
C HIS A 80 22.43 -7.87 -17.40
N THR A 81 21.88 -8.22 -16.24
CA THR A 81 20.67 -7.53 -15.74
C THR A 81 21.04 -6.16 -15.18
N LYS A 82 20.60 -5.09 -15.85
CA LYS A 82 20.72 -3.72 -15.37
C LYS A 82 19.34 -3.19 -14.99
N TYR A 83 19.28 -2.54 -13.83
CA TYR A 83 18.10 -1.86 -13.31
C TYR A 83 18.34 -0.36 -13.34
N ASP A 84 17.39 0.39 -13.87
CA ASP A 84 17.43 1.84 -13.90
C ASP A 84 17.07 2.43 -12.54
N CYS A 85 16.15 1.75 -11.83
CA CYS A 85 15.74 2.12 -10.48
C CYS A 85 15.41 0.87 -9.64
N ILE A 86 15.84 0.90 -8.38
CA ILE A 86 15.56 -0.12 -7.37
C ILE A 86 14.68 0.49 -6.29
N ILE A 87 13.54 -0.13 -6.05
CA ILE A 87 12.52 0.28 -5.10
C ILE A 87 12.59 -0.65 -3.89
N ALA A 88 13.05 -0.11 -2.76
CA ALA A 88 13.14 -0.80 -1.49
C ALA A 88 11.98 -0.38 -0.58
N HIS A 89 11.53 -1.28 0.29
CA HIS A 89 10.45 -1.05 1.25
C HIS A 89 10.93 -1.10 2.69
N SER A 90 12.22 -1.38 2.89
CA SER A 90 12.86 -1.36 4.20
C SER A 90 14.37 -1.11 4.09
N MET A 91 15.02 -0.81 5.22
CA MET A 91 16.48 -0.76 5.28
C MET A 91 17.12 -2.13 5.01
N GLY A 92 16.43 -3.23 5.39
CA GLY A 92 16.86 -4.59 5.09
C GLY A 92 16.98 -4.82 3.59
N ASP A 93 15.94 -4.43 2.86
CA ASP A 93 15.89 -4.52 1.40
C ASP A 93 17.11 -3.84 0.76
N LEU A 94 17.40 -2.58 1.16
CA LEU A 94 18.54 -1.83 0.64
C LEU A 94 19.88 -2.54 0.93
N MET A 95 20.00 -3.21 2.07
CA MET A 95 21.19 -4.00 2.41
C MET A 95 21.31 -5.27 1.57
N ASP A 96 20.20 -5.95 1.29
CA ASP A 96 20.16 -7.17 0.47
C ASP A 96 20.60 -6.88 -0.97
N ILE A 97 20.15 -5.75 -1.54
CA ILE A 97 20.46 -5.34 -2.93
C ILE A 97 21.64 -4.36 -3.05
N ARG A 98 22.42 -4.16 -1.97
CA ARG A 98 23.49 -3.14 -1.92
C ARG A 98 24.54 -3.25 -3.03
N HIS A 99 24.73 -4.45 -3.58
CA HIS A 99 25.72 -4.76 -4.60
C HIS A 99 25.26 -4.39 -6.02
N LEU A 100 23.97 -4.14 -6.23
CA LEU A 100 23.43 -3.79 -7.55
C LEU A 100 23.68 -2.31 -7.88
N PRO A 101 24.07 -1.96 -9.11
CA PRO A 101 24.08 -0.56 -9.55
C PRO A 101 22.66 -0.06 -9.83
N GLY A 102 22.42 1.24 -9.70
CA GLY A 102 21.14 1.87 -10.06
C GLY A 102 20.71 2.96 -9.07
N ALA A 103 19.77 3.80 -9.51
CA ALA A 103 19.10 4.74 -8.61
C ALA A 103 18.28 3.97 -7.57
N ARG A 104 18.15 4.52 -6.36
CA ARG A 104 17.45 3.84 -5.25
C ARG A 104 16.35 4.72 -4.69
N ILE A 105 15.19 4.12 -4.50
CA ILE A 105 14.06 4.72 -3.80
C ILE A 105 13.74 3.84 -2.60
N LEU A 106 13.68 4.43 -1.41
CA LEU A 106 13.09 3.80 -0.24
C LEU A 106 11.65 4.29 -0.08
N VAL A 107 10.71 3.35 -0.03
CA VAL A 107 9.28 3.62 0.19
C VAL A 107 8.93 3.37 1.65
N ILE A 108 8.37 4.39 2.30
CA ILE A 108 7.92 4.35 3.68
C ILE A 108 6.42 4.03 3.72
N HIS A 109 6.10 2.84 4.25
CA HIS A 109 4.74 2.30 4.33
C HIS A 109 4.06 2.46 5.68
N ASN A 110 4.83 2.64 6.75
CA ASN A 110 4.34 2.71 8.12
C ASN A 110 4.89 3.93 8.85
N ARG A 111 4.21 4.31 9.93
CA ARG A 111 4.75 5.28 10.87
C ARG A 111 5.90 4.65 11.66
N LEU A 112 6.91 5.45 12.02
CA LEU A 112 8.01 4.94 12.83
C LEU A 112 7.53 4.50 14.21
N GLU A 113 6.57 5.23 14.80
CA GLU A 113 6.04 4.92 16.13
C GLU A 113 5.37 3.54 16.17
N SER A 114 4.55 3.20 15.17
CA SER A 114 3.92 1.87 15.10
C SER A 114 4.93 0.75 14.88
N ARG A 115 5.98 1.00 14.08
CA ARG A 115 7.08 0.04 13.91
C ARG A 115 7.80 -0.23 15.23
N ILE A 116 8.12 0.80 15.99
CA ILE A 116 8.82 0.69 17.28
C ILE A 116 7.94 -0.04 18.29
N GLN A 117 6.67 0.30 18.40
CA GLN A 117 5.73 -0.36 19.30
C GLN A 117 5.58 -1.87 19.01
N SER A 118 5.70 -2.27 17.75
CA SER A 118 5.63 -3.68 17.33
C SER A 118 6.92 -4.50 17.58
N SER A 119 8.00 -3.87 18.06
CA SER A 119 9.31 -4.53 18.24
C SER A 119 9.70 -4.62 19.72
N PRO A 120 9.87 -5.82 20.30
CA PRO A 120 10.20 -5.99 21.73
C PRO A 120 11.51 -5.33 22.17
N ASN A 121 12.44 -5.12 21.24
CA ASN A 121 13.75 -4.50 21.48
C ASN A 121 13.95 -3.30 20.55
N ALA A 122 12.91 -2.46 20.44
CA ALA A 122 12.92 -1.36 19.50
C ALA A 122 14.07 -0.39 19.77
N PRO A 123 14.90 -0.07 18.77
CA PRO A 123 15.94 0.96 18.91
C PRO A 123 15.32 2.33 19.13
N ASP A 124 16.10 3.24 19.70
CA ASP A 124 15.71 4.64 19.90
C ASP A 124 15.25 5.27 18.56
N PRO A 125 14.04 5.87 18.50
CA PRO A 125 13.50 6.44 17.27
C PRO A 125 14.44 7.46 16.61
N HIS A 126 15.12 8.27 17.42
CA HIS A 126 16.03 9.28 16.88
C HIS A 126 17.27 8.63 16.25
N GLN A 127 17.85 7.61 16.87
CA GLN A 127 18.92 6.81 16.27
C GLN A 127 18.51 6.13 14.96
N VAL A 128 17.28 5.60 14.87
CA VAL A 128 16.75 5.01 13.63
C VAL A 128 16.71 6.04 12.51
N LYS A 129 16.12 7.22 12.78
CA LYS A 129 16.03 8.32 11.79
C LYS A 129 17.42 8.75 11.31
N GLN A 130 18.35 8.97 12.24
CA GLN A 130 19.70 9.39 11.90
C GLN A 130 20.46 8.33 11.08
N THR A 131 20.35 7.07 11.47
CA THR A 131 21.01 5.96 10.77
C THR A 131 20.49 5.83 9.35
N LEU A 132 19.16 5.90 9.18
CA LEU A 132 18.54 5.85 7.87
C LEU A 132 18.98 7.01 6.97
N LYS A 133 18.96 8.25 7.48
CA LYS A 133 19.40 9.43 6.73
C LYS A 133 20.86 9.33 6.29
N ARG A 134 21.76 8.93 7.18
CA ARG A 134 23.18 8.71 6.85
C ARG A 134 23.33 7.66 5.77
N TYR A 135 22.65 6.53 5.92
CA TYR A 135 22.75 5.43 4.98
C TYR A 135 22.24 5.81 3.57
N LEU A 136 21.09 6.49 3.49
CA LEU A 136 20.56 6.99 2.22
C LEU A 136 21.49 8.00 1.56
N SER A 137 22.10 8.90 2.34
CA SER A 137 23.09 9.85 1.82
C SER A 137 24.32 9.15 1.24
N LEU A 138 24.77 8.06 1.87
CA LEU A 138 25.94 7.29 1.40
C LEU A 138 25.67 6.58 0.06
N ILE A 139 24.46 6.05 -0.12
CA ILE A 139 24.08 5.30 -1.32
C ILE A 139 23.45 6.18 -2.41
N GLY A 140 23.31 7.49 -2.18
CA GLY A 140 22.60 8.41 -3.07
C GLY A 140 21.12 8.08 -3.26
N GLY A 141 20.48 7.52 -2.23
CA GLY A 141 19.08 7.07 -2.27
C GLY A 141 18.07 8.20 -2.03
N SER A 142 16.93 8.12 -2.70
CA SER A 142 15.77 8.99 -2.48
C SER A 142 14.74 8.30 -1.58
N VAL A 143 13.88 9.10 -0.94
CA VAL A 143 12.80 8.61 -0.09
C VAL A 143 11.46 9.05 -0.64
N VAL A 144 10.51 8.14 -0.63
CA VAL A 144 9.09 8.39 -0.91
C VAL A 144 8.29 7.84 0.26
N ALA A 145 7.24 8.56 0.68
CA ALA A 145 6.29 8.05 1.66
C ALA A 145 4.91 7.85 1.03
N VAL A 146 4.15 6.89 1.53
CA VAL A 146 2.75 6.68 1.07
C VAL A 146 1.76 7.69 1.65
N SER A 147 2.21 8.50 2.61
CA SER A 147 1.51 9.67 3.15
C SER A 147 2.51 10.66 3.73
N ALA A 148 2.11 11.93 3.86
CA ALA A 148 2.92 12.96 4.51
C ALA A 148 3.21 12.61 5.98
N SER A 149 2.18 12.17 6.71
CA SER A 149 2.24 11.72 8.10
C SER A 149 3.31 10.63 8.33
N LYS A 150 3.39 9.65 7.42
CA LYS A 150 4.43 8.61 7.46
C LYS A 150 5.81 9.20 7.19
N GLY A 151 5.97 10.02 6.15
CA GLY A 151 7.25 10.68 5.86
C GLY A 151 7.78 11.50 7.04
N GLU A 152 6.91 12.29 7.67
CA GLU A 152 7.22 13.10 8.85
C GLU A 152 7.64 12.24 10.05
N SER A 153 6.94 11.13 10.31
CA SER A 153 7.29 10.22 11.41
C SER A 153 8.72 9.67 11.30
N TRP A 154 9.24 9.54 10.08
CA TRP A 154 10.63 9.12 9.80
C TRP A 154 11.60 10.29 9.63
N GLY A 155 11.13 11.53 9.79
CA GLY A 155 11.95 12.75 9.70
C GLY A 155 12.19 13.25 8.28
N PHE A 156 11.34 12.90 7.32
CA PHE A 156 11.35 13.36 5.93
C PHE A 156 10.17 14.31 5.63
N SER A 157 9.97 15.30 6.50
CA SER A 157 8.94 16.34 6.35
C SER A 157 9.13 17.12 5.04
N GLY A 158 8.03 17.37 4.31
CA GLY A 158 8.07 18.04 3.01
C GLY A 158 8.68 17.20 1.86
N GLY A 159 8.94 15.91 2.09
CA GLY A 159 9.43 14.99 1.07
C GLY A 159 8.34 14.56 0.06
N THR A 160 8.76 13.77 -0.93
CA THR A 160 7.85 13.25 -1.96
C THR A 160 6.86 12.24 -1.37
N VAL A 161 5.57 12.46 -1.64
CA VAL A 161 4.49 11.56 -1.25
C VAL A 161 3.88 10.94 -2.50
N VAL A 162 3.79 9.60 -2.51
CA VAL A 162 3.06 8.83 -3.54
C VAL A 162 1.96 8.05 -2.85
N VAL A 163 0.76 8.62 -2.88
CA VAL A 163 -0.42 8.05 -2.22
C VAL A 163 -0.87 6.74 -2.87
N PHE A 164 -1.62 5.94 -2.12
CA PHE A 164 -2.36 4.82 -2.70
C PHE A 164 -3.39 5.32 -3.71
N GLY A 165 -3.55 4.58 -4.80
CA GLY A 165 -4.60 4.79 -5.80
C GLY A 165 -5.34 3.49 -6.09
N ALA A 166 -6.60 3.64 -6.48
CA ALA A 166 -7.44 2.57 -7.01
C ALA A 166 -8.11 3.08 -8.28
N ASP A 167 -8.07 2.29 -9.35
CA ASP A 167 -8.77 2.61 -10.59
C ASP A 167 -10.24 2.22 -10.45
N ILE A 168 -11.13 3.21 -10.50
CA ILE A 168 -12.58 3.01 -10.39
C ILE A 168 -13.11 2.05 -11.46
N GLN A 169 -12.47 1.97 -12.63
CA GLN A 169 -12.91 1.09 -13.73
C GLN A 169 -12.67 -0.38 -13.43
N HIS A 170 -11.82 -0.70 -12.44
CA HIS A 170 -11.55 -2.07 -12.02
C HIS A 170 -12.58 -2.62 -11.02
N TYR A 171 -13.50 -1.81 -10.51
CA TYR A 171 -14.49 -2.23 -9.53
C TYR A 171 -15.88 -2.33 -10.19
N PRO A 172 -16.65 -3.39 -9.86
CA PRO A 172 -18.03 -3.47 -10.31
C PRO A 172 -18.88 -2.37 -9.66
N PRO A 173 -20.05 -2.02 -10.25
CA PRO A 173 -20.99 -1.11 -9.63
C PRO A 173 -21.38 -1.55 -8.22
N TRP A 174 -21.58 -0.58 -7.33
CA TRP A 174 -22.05 -0.83 -5.96
C TRP A 174 -23.49 -1.37 -5.95
N HIS A 175 -23.72 -2.38 -5.11
CA HIS A 175 -25.03 -3.03 -4.92
C HIS A 175 -25.57 -2.89 -3.49
N GLY A 176 -24.72 -3.05 -2.46
CA GLY A 176 -25.12 -2.85 -1.06
C GLY A 176 -26.23 -3.81 -0.54
N ASP A 177 -26.39 -4.95 -1.19
CA ASP A 177 -27.43 -5.95 -0.86
C ASP A 177 -27.10 -6.75 0.40
N THR A 178 -25.82 -6.85 0.79
CA THR A 178 -25.39 -7.43 2.05
C THR A 178 -25.64 -6.42 3.17
N ALA A 179 -26.60 -6.72 4.04
CA ALA A 179 -27.00 -5.87 5.17
C ALA A 179 -25.99 -5.86 6.34
N ALA A 180 -24.72 -5.61 6.02
CA ALA A 180 -23.60 -5.55 6.95
C ALA A 180 -22.59 -4.46 6.54
N GLY A 181 -21.86 -3.96 7.53
CA GLY A 181 -20.62 -3.24 7.30
C GLY A 181 -19.48 -4.18 6.94
N LEU A 182 -18.42 -3.65 6.32
CA LEU A 182 -17.23 -4.40 5.97
C LEU A 182 -16.00 -3.78 6.64
N ARG A 183 -15.12 -4.62 7.19
CA ARG A 183 -13.77 -4.21 7.56
C ARG A 183 -12.75 -5.19 7.00
N ILE A 184 -11.76 -4.65 6.29
CA ILE A 184 -10.61 -5.42 5.81
C ILE A 184 -9.40 -5.08 6.67
N ALA A 185 -8.90 -6.06 7.43
CA ALA A 185 -7.71 -5.91 8.27
C ALA A 185 -7.06 -7.27 8.56
N ASN A 186 -5.73 -7.29 8.68
CA ASN A 186 -4.95 -8.46 9.04
C ASN A 186 -4.36 -8.30 10.44
N GLN A 187 -4.18 -9.41 11.15
CA GLN A 187 -3.54 -9.46 12.47
C GLN A 187 -4.18 -8.52 13.49
N ILE A 188 -5.51 -8.49 13.56
CA ILE A 188 -6.29 -7.54 14.36
C ILE A 188 -5.86 -7.56 15.83
N THR A 189 -5.72 -8.74 16.43
CA THR A 189 -5.32 -8.89 17.84
C THR A 189 -3.91 -8.35 18.10
N LEU A 190 -2.96 -8.57 17.19
CA LEU A 190 -1.59 -8.05 17.32
C LEU A 190 -1.53 -6.54 17.11
N LYS A 191 -2.43 -5.98 16.29
CA LYS A 191 -2.47 -4.57 15.91
C LYS A 191 -3.60 -3.81 16.59
N LYS A 192 -4.09 -4.32 17.72
CA LYS A 192 -5.29 -3.83 18.42
C LYS A 192 -5.28 -2.31 18.63
N GLU A 193 -4.15 -1.77 19.09
CA GLU A 193 -3.98 -0.34 19.32
C GLU A 193 -3.90 0.45 18.01
N ILE A 194 -3.08 0.02 17.05
CA ILE A 194 -2.91 0.68 15.74
C ILE A 194 -4.26 0.80 15.01
N LEU A 195 -5.04 -0.28 15.05
CA LEU A 195 -6.35 -0.43 14.39
C LEU A 195 -7.50 0.19 15.20
N ASN A 196 -7.21 0.76 16.37
CA ASN A 196 -8.20 1.28 17.31
C ASN A 196 -9.36 0.28 17.55
N TRP A 197 -9.01 -0.98 17.80
CA TRP A 197 -9.95 -2.10 17.76
C TRP A 197 -10.98 -2.03 18.90
N ASN A 198 -10.60 -1.57 20.09
CA ASN A 198 -11.55 -1.37 21.20
C ASN A 198 -12.67 -0.39 20.81
N PHE A 199 -12.30 0.72 20.15
CA PHE A 199 -13.27 1.69 19.65
C PHE A 199 -14.19 1.06 18.61
N HIS A 200 -13.62 0.32 17.64
CA HIS A 200 -14.41 -0.40 16.65
C HIS A 200 -15.42 -1.36 17.29
N GLN A 201 -14.98 -2.20 18.22
CA GLN A 201 -15.87 -3.15 18.88
C GLN A 201 -17.02 -2.42 19.59
N ASN A 202 -16.74 -1.33 20.29
CA ASN A 202 -17.76 -0.57 20.99
C ASN A 202 -18.72 0.17 20.06
N ALA A 203 -18.22 0.75 18.97
CA ALA A 203 -19.03 1.53 18.02
C ALA A 203 -19.94 0.66 17.14
N PHE A 204 -19.51 -0.57 16.83
CA PHE A 204 -20.19 -1.45 15.87
C PHE A 204 -20.76 -2.74 16.49
N LYS A 205 -20.74 -2.90 17.82
CA LYS A 205 -21.21 -4.13 18.51
C LYS A 205 -22.63 -4.59 18.16
N ASP A 206 -23.52 -3.64 17.86
CA ASP A 206 -24.95 -3.90 17.63
C ASP A 206 -25.30 -3.91 16.13
N ILE A 207 -24.30 -3.88 15.26
CA ILE A 207 -24.47 -3.83 13.80
C ILE A 207 -23.76 -5.04 13.19
N PRO A 208 -24.35 -5.73 12.19
CA PRO A 208 -23.66 -6.78 11.47
C PRO A 208 -22.39 -6.23 10.78
N VAL A 209 -21.24 -6.85 11.05
CA VAL A 209 -19.96 -6.51 10.44
C VAL A 209 -19.29 -7.77 9.91
N THR A 210 -18.95 -7.76 8.63
CA THR A 210 -18.08 -8.76 8.01
C THR A 210 -16.63 -8.34 8.19
N LEU A 211 -15.81 -9.24 8.73
CA LEU A 211 -14.36 -9.08 8.81
C LEU A 211 -13.70 -9.92 7.71
N VAL A 212 -12.79 -9.30 6.96
CA VAL A 212 -12.01 -9.97 5.91
C VAL A 212 -10.54 -9.73 6.14
N GLY A 213 -9.74 -10.79 6.10
CA GLY A 213 -8.28 -10.72 6.25
C GLY A 213 -7.69 -11.91 6.99
N ASP A 214 -6.37 -11.94 7.05
CA ASP A 214 -5.60 -12.98 7.72
C ASP A 214 -5.57 -12.73 9.23
N ASN A 215 -6.45 -13.43 9.95
CA ASN A 215 -6.65 -13.36 11.40
C ASN A 215 -6.90 -14.77 11.95
N PRO A 216 -5.89 -15.65 12.00
CA PRO A 216 -6.06 -17.07 12.34
C PRO A 216 -6.60 -17.30 13.76
N ASP A 217 -6.49 -16.30 14.63
CA ASP A 217 -6.99 -16.30 16.00
C ASP A 217 -8.45 -15.82 16.13
N MET A 218 -9.11 -15.43 15.02
CA MET A 218 -10.49 -14.98 15.00
C MET A 218 -11.39 -15.96 14.22
N PRO A 219 -12.26 -16.74 14.91
CA PRO A 219 -13.13 -17.72 14.24
C PRO A 219 -14.04 -17.08 13.18
N GLY A 220 -14.09 -17.69 11.99
CA GLY A 220 -14.93 -17.24 10.87
C GLY A 220 -14.40 -16.05 10.08
N VAL A 221 -13.22 -15.52 10.44
CA VAL A 221 -12.54 -14.46 9.69
C VAL A 221 -11.55 -15.09 8.73
N HIS A 222 -11.72 -14.80 7.44
CA HIS A 222 -10.86 -15.34 6.39
C HIS A 222 -10.47 -14.24 5.40
N PRO A 223 -9.29 -14.33 4.75
CA PRO A 223 -8.96 -13.47 3.63
C PRO A 223 -9.91 -13.75 2.43
N SER A 224 -10.04 -12.77 1.53
CA SER A 224 -10.69 -12.99 0.24
C SER A 224 -9.98 -14.08 -0.56
N LYS A 225 -10.71 -14.79 -1.41
CA LYS A 225 -10.18 -15.90 -2.22
C LYS A 225 -9.18 -15.43 -3.27
N ASN A 226 -9.43 -14.25 -3.86
CA ASN A 226 -8.62 -13.58 -4.86
C ASN A 226 -9.06 -12.12 -4.98
N TRP A 227 -8.43 -11.37 -5.89
CA TRP A 227 -8.73 -9.96 -6.10
C TRP A 227 -10.15 -9.71 -6.63
N GLU A 228 -10.70 -10.59 -7.48
CA GLU A 228 -12.08 -10.47 -7.97
C GLU A 228 -13.11 -10.76 -6.87
N ASP A 229 -12.83 -11.73 -6.00
CA ASP A 229 -13.63 -12.00 -4.81
C ASP A 229 -13.61 -10.79 -3.86
N LEU A 230 -12.45 -10.15 -3.66
CA LEU A 230 -12.36 -8.93 -2.86
C LEU A 230 -13.21 -7.78 -3.44
N LYS A 231 -13.15 -7.56 -4.75
CA LYS A 231 -13.97 -6.54 -5.44
C LYS A 231 -15.46 -6.81 -5.30
N THR A 232 -15.86 -8.08 -5.40
CA THR A 232 -17.24 -8.52 -5.20
C THR A 232 -17.66 -8.29 -3.75
N ILE A 233 -16.84 -8.68 -2.77
CA ILE A 233 -17.10 -8.39 -1.36
C ILE A 233 -17.31 -6.89 -1.15
N LEU A 234 -16.44 -6.04 -1.69
CA LEU A 234 -16.60 -4.59 -1.60
C LEU A 234 -17.97 -4.15 -2.15
N SER A 235 -18.31 -4.46 -3.40
CA SER A 235 -19.54 -3.94 -4.04
C SER A 235 -20.84 -4.37 -3.36
N HIS A 236 -20.86 -5.52 -2.70
CA HIS A 236 -22.05 -6.06 -2.06
C HIS A 236 -22.30 -5.51 -0.64
N HIS A 237 -21.30 -4.95 0.05
CA HIS A 237 -21.48 -4.41 1.41
C HIS A 237 -21.98 -2.95 1.42
N ARG A 238 -22.68 -2.56 2.49
CA ARG A 238 -23.33 -1.24 2.56
C ARG A 238 -22.41 -0.09 2.92
N PHE A 239 -21.38 -0.35 3.71
CA PHE A 239 -20.41 0.64 4.14
C PHE A 239 -19.11 -0.05 4.54
N PHE A 240 -18.00 0.68 4.44
CA PHE A 240 -16.70 0.22 4.86
C PHE A 240 -16.29 0.88 6.16
N ILE A 241 -15.63 0.15 7.06
CA ILE A 241 -15.20 0.64 8.36
C ILE A 241 -13.68 0.79 8.36
N HIS A 242 -13.21 2.02 8.57
CA HIS A 242 -11.80 2.29 8.86
C HIS A 242 -11.66 3.02 10.19
N THR A 243 -11.10 2.33 11.19
CA THR A 243 -10.72 2.93 12.46
C THR A 243 -9.22 2.79 12.63
N ALA A 244 -8.57 3.87 13.07
CA ALA A 244 -7.14 3.95 13.20
C ALA A 244 -6.76 4.91 14.34
N HIS A 245 -5.69 4.57 15.05
CA HIS A 245 -5.17 5.42 16.10
C HIS A 245 -4.35 6.58 15.48
N PRO A 246 -4.72 7.87 15.69
CA PRO A 246 -4.14 9.02 14.97
C PRO A 246 -2.62 9.18 15.04
N GLN A 247 -2.01 8.67 16.10
CA GLN A 247 -0.57 8.73 16.33
C GLN A 247 0.19 7.53 15.73
N LEU A 248 -0.50 6.45 15.35
CA LEU A 248 0.12 5.16 14.98
C LEU A 248 -0.14 4.74 13.53
N GLU A 249 -1.23 5.21 12.92
CA GLU A 249 -1.59 4.90 11.53
C GLU A 249 -2.25 6.11 10.86
N ASP A 250 -2.38 6.06 9.53
CA ASP A 250 -3.16 7.04 8.79
C ASP A 250 -4.67 6.75 8.85
N GLY A 251 -5.46 7.80 8.59
CA GLY A 251 -6.92 7.77 8.51
C GLY A 251 -7.43 7.10 7.24
N TYR A 252 -6.54 6.48 6.47
CA TYR A 252 -6.82 5.67 5.31
C TYR A 252 -5.71 4.65 5.12
N ASN A 253 -6.02 3.60 4.37
CA ASN A 253 -5.08 2.64 3.84
C ASN A 253 -5.54 2.22 2.44
N MET A 254 -4.85 1.26 1.83
CA MET A 254 -5.27 0.74 0.52
C MET A 254 -6.74 0.30 0.53
N ALA A 255 -7.17 -0.49 1.51
CA ALA A 255 -8.55 -1.01 1.56
C ALA A 255 -9.60 0.10 1.66
N THR A 256 -9.29 1.22 2.33
CA THR A 256 -10.15 2.40 2.38
C THR A 256 -10.33 3.00 0.97
N ILE A 257 -9.23 3.18 0.23
CA ILE A 257 -9.26 3.75 -1.12
C ILE A 257 -9.99 2.80 -2.09
N GLU A 258 -9.80 1.49 -1.96
CA GLU A 258 -10.54 0.50 -2.76
C GLU A 258 -12.03 0.48 -2.45
N ALA A 259 -12.41 0.63 -1.18
CA ALA A 259 -13.80 0.74 -0.78
C ALA A 259 -14.46 2.01 -1.34
N MET A 260 -13.76 3.14 -1.30
CA MET A 260 -14.23 4.38 -1.93
C MET A 260 -14.39 4.21 -3.45
N ALA A 261 -13.42 3.56 -4.12
CA ALA A 261 -13.48 3.29 -5.56
C ALA A 261 -14.64 2.35 -5.93
N ALA A 262 -14.97 1.40 -5.05
CA ALA A 262 -16.14 0.52 -5.18
C ALA A 262 -17.47 1.17 -4.75
N GLY A 263 -17.46 2.46 -4.38
CA GLY A 263 -18.66 3.25 -4.07
C GLY A 263 -19.17 3.12 -2.63
N LEU A 264 -18.42 2.53 -1.71
CA LEU A 264 -18.85 2.39 -0.31
C LEU A 264 -18.63 3.70 0.46
N PRO A 265 -19.63 4.18 1.23
CA PRO A 265 -19.37 5.19 2.23
C PRO A 265 -18.45 4.63 3.33
N ILE A 266 -17.54 5.46 3.83
CA ILE A 266 -16.57 5.08 4.85
C ILE A 266 -17.03 5.55 6.23
N LEU A 267 -17.11 4.66 7.21
CA LEU A 267 -17.36 5.00 8.61
C LEU A 267 -16.09 4.84 9.44
N GLY A 268 -15.76 5.83 10.26
CA GLY A 268 -14.53 5.79 11.05
C GLY A 268 -14.53 6.67 12.28
N ASN A 269 -13.41 6.67 13.00
CA ASN A 269 -13.14 7.72 13.98
C ASN A 269 -12.62 8.97 13.27
N ILE A 270 -12.84 10.14 13.87
CA ILE A 270 -12.23 11.39 13.40
C ILE A 270 -10.71 11.19 13.34
N HIS A 271 -10.14 11.43 12.15
CA HIS A 271 -8.72 11.22 11.89
C HIS A 271 -8.16 12.34 11.02
N PRO A 272 -7.05 13.02 11.42
CA PRO A 272 -6.53 14.20 10.72
C PRO A 272 -6.14 13.97 9.26
N THR A 273 -5.75 12.74 8.93
CA THR A 273 -5.33 12.35 7.57
C THR A 273 -6.38 11.60 6.77
N SER A 274 -7.62 11.49 7.28
CA SER A 274 -8.70 10.81 6.54
C SER A 274 -9.06 11.61 5.28
N PRO A 275 -9.23 10.95 4.11
CA PRO A 275 -9.76 11.58 2.90
C PRO A 275 -11.29 11.69 2.90
N VAL A 276 -11.96 11.19 3.94
CA VAL A 276 -13.42 11.13 4.04
C VAL A 276 -13.97 12.52 4.36
N GLU A 277 -14.94 12.97 3.56
CA GLU A 277 -15.71 14.18 3.80
C GLU A 277 -17.01 13.79 4.51
N HIS A 278 -17.16 14.29 5.74
CA HIS A 278 -18.29 13.97 6.60
C HIS A 278 -19.63 14.37 5.95
N GLY A 279 -20.55 13.42 5.88
CA GLY A 279 -21.87 13.60 5.26
C GLY A 279 -21.88 13.53 3.73
N VAL A 280 -20.72 13.37 3.08
CA VAL A 280 -20.59 13.26 1.62
C VAL A 280 -20.09 11.87 1.23
N SER A 281 -18.87 11.51 1.64
CA SER A 281 -18.25 10.22 1.32
C SER A 281 -18.19 9.26 2.51
N GLY A 282 -18.71 9.67 3.67
CA GLY A 282 -18.68 8.88 4.90
C GLY A 282 -18.99 9.68 6.16
N PHE A 283 -18.72 9.10 7.33
CA PHE A 283 -18.95 9.71 8.65
C PHE A 283 -17.82 9.45 9.64
#